data_AF-A0A2M9EL02-F1
#
_entry.id   AF-A0A2M9EL02-F1
#
_cell.length_a   1.000
_cell.length_b   1.000
_cell.length_c   1.000
_cell.angle_alpha   90.00
_cell.angle_beta   90.00
_cell.angle_gamma   90.00
#
_symmetry.space_group_name_H-M   'P 1'
#
loop_
_entity.id
_entity.type
_entity.pdbx_description
1 polymer ?
#
loop_
_entity_poly.entity_id
_entity_poly.type
_entity_poly.pdbx_seq_one_letter_code
_entity_poly.pdbx_strand_id
1 'polypeptide(L)'
;MHIKHTPLALLALLAAPALAQSTDNAQLRWEQLPHTQQELLVQPTRERWNQASPEQRQRMLERARRWQAMPPEERARAHRGRERFEQLSPQEQQQMRALYHTMRHMNAEERTALRQRWRQMSAAEREAWVETRAQRHKREHRQSPENKQD
;
A
#
# COMPACT_ATOMS: atom_id res chain seq x y z
N MET A 1 69.71 -24.07 36.63
CA MET A 1 69.23 -22.68 36.67
C MET A 1 67.79 -22.65 36.17
N HIS A 2 66.85 -22.25 37.02
CA HIS A 2 65.46 -21.98 36.64
C HIS A 2 65.34 -20.58 36.08
N ILE A 3 64.65 -20.42 34.95
CA ILE A 3 63.90 -19.21 34.65
C ILE A 3 62.52 -19.65 34.17
N LYS A 4 61.49 -19.25 34.92
CA LYS A 4 60.07 -19.44 34.63
C LYS A 4 59.60 -18.19 33.89
N HIS A 5 58.83 -18.32 32.81
CA HIS A 5 57.74 -17.38 32.51
C HIS A 5 56.52 -18.12 31.92
N THR A 6 55.38 -17.73 32.47
CA THR A 6 53.97 -18.14 32.42
C THR A 6 53.25 -17.80 31.10
N PRO A 7 51.99 -18.25 30.90
CA PRO A 7 51.49 -18.85 29.66
C PRO A 7 50.71 -17.90 28.75
N LEU A 8 50.53 -18.26 27.48
CA LEU A 8 49.48 -17.69 26.63
C LEU A 8 48.35 -18.70 26.47
N ALA A 9 47.19 -18.34 26.99
CA ALA A 9 45.93 -19.05 26.88
C ALA A 9 45.47 -19.11 25.41
N LEU A 10 45.17 -20.30 24.91
CA LEU A 10 44.24 -20.45 23.79
C LEU A 10 42.85 -20.73 24.37
N LEU A 11 41.99 -19.72 24.26
CA LEU A 11 40.55 -19.85 24.44
C LEU A 11 40.01 -20.93 23.50
N ALA A 12 39.45 -21.99 24.08
CA ALA A 12 38.59 -22.92 23.36
C ALA A 12 37.31 -22.17 22.96
N LEU A 13 37.19 -21.91 21.65
CA LEU A 13 36.03 -21.29 21.02
C LEU A 13 34.84 -22.26 21.15
N LEU A 14 33.90 -21.97 22.05
CA LEU A 14 32.59 -22.62 22.06
C LEU A 14 31.87 -22.27 20.74
N ALA A 15 31.82 -23.21 19.81
CA ALA A 15 30.89 -23.16 18.70
C ALA A 15 29.47 -23.43 19.25
N ALA A 16 28.76 -22.38 19.65
CA ALA A 16 27.32 -22.46 19.79
C ALA A 16 26.75 -22.74 18.38
N PRO A 17 25.87 -23.75 18.19
CA PRO A 17 25.13 -23.81 16.95
C PRO A 17 24.26 -22.56 16.95
N ALA A 18 24.58 -21.63 16.06
CA ALA A 18 23.59 -20.66 15.64
C ALA A 18 22.43 -21.50 15.11
N LEU A 19 21.38 -21.65 15.92
CA LEU A 19 20.06 -21.89 15.38
C LEU A 19 19.84 -20.70 14.46
N ALA A 20 20.14 -20.90 13.18
CA ALA A 20 19.60 -20.11 12.12
C ALA A 20 18.09 -20.18 12.36
N GLN A 21 17.57 -19.15 13.04
CA GLN A 21 16.17 -18.83 13.01
C GLN A 21 15.95 -18.51 11.54
N SER A 22 15.56 -19.53 10.78
CA SER A 22 14.90 -19.37 9.51
C SER A 22 13.68 -18.53 9.86
N THR A 23 13.80 -17.21 9.76
CA THR A 23 12.64 -16.33 9.60
C THR A 23 12.12 -16.64 8.22
N ASP A 24 11.51 -17.82 8.11
CA ASP A 24 10.66 -18.22 7.01
C ASP A 24 9.38 -17.42 7.19
N ASN A 25 9.48 -16.11 6.97
CA ASN A 25 8.37 -15.18 6.83
C ASN A 25 7.65 -15.43 5.49
N ALA A 26 7.76 -16.64 4.95
CA ALA A 26 7.34 -17.02 3.62
C ALA A 26 5.86 -17.38 3.57
N GLN A 27 5.16 -17.59 4.71
CA GLN A 27 3.74 -17.97 4.69
C GLN A 27 3.06 -17.93 6.07
N LEU A 28 3.23 -16.88 6.87
CA LEU A 28 2.33 -16.70 8.03
C LEU A 28 0.90 -16.49 7.50
N ARG A 29 0.14 -17.58 7.47
CA ARG A 29 -1.24 -17.58 7.04
C ARG A 29 -2.08 -16.89 8.10
N TRP A 30 -3.06 -16.10 7.67
CA TRP A 30 -3.97 -15.40 8.57
C TRP A 30 -4.56 -16.34 9.64
N GLU A 31 -4.94 -17.55 9.22
CA GLU A 31 -5.56 -18.57 10.06
C GLU A 31 -4.62 -19.16 11.14
N GLN A 32 -3.30 -18.96 11.01
CA GLN A 32 -2.29 -19.46 11.94
C GLN A 32 -1.86 -18.40 12.96
N LEU A 33 -2.27 -17.14 12.79
CA LEU A 33 -1.93 -16.08 13.72
C LEU A 33 -2.68 -16.27 15.05
N PRO A 34 -2.01 -16.13 16.22
CA PRO A 34 -2.69 -16.07 17.51
C PRO A 34 -3.80 -15.00 17.50
N HIS A 35 -4.91 -15.26 18.20
CA HIS A 35 -6.06 -14.34 18.23
C HIS A 35 -5.66 -12.90 18.60
N THR A 36 -4.73 -12.73 19.55
CA THR A 36 -4.22 -11.42 19.95
C THR A 36 -3.54 -10.67 18.80
N GLN A 37 -2.83 -11.37 17.91
CA GLN A 37 -2.20 -10.77 16.72
C GLN A 37 -3.22 -10.47 15.62
N GLN A 38 -4.19 -11.35 15.40
CA GLN A 38 -5.30 -11.09 14.47
C GLN A 38 -6.06 -9.82 14.88
N GLU A 39 -6.36 -9.69 16.17
CA GLU A 39 -7.02 -8.51 16.72
C GLU A 39 -6.20 -7.24 16.44
N LEU A 40 -4.89 -7.25 16.71
CA LEU A 40 -4.01 -6.11 16.42
C LEU A 40 -4.04 -5.68 14.95
N LEU A 41 -4.06 -6.64 14.02
CA LEU A 41 -4.11 -6.34 12.57
C LEU A 41 -5.47 -5.80 12.12
N VAL A 42 -6.57 -6.19 12.79
CA VAL A 42 -7.93 -5.70 12.49
C VAL A 42 -8.22 -4.35 13.14
N GLN A 43 -7.54 -3.99 14.25
CA GLN A 43 -7.81 -2.76 15.00
C GLN A 43 -7.95 -1.50 14.13
N PRO A 44 -7.04 -1.17 13.20
CA PRO A 44 -7.16 0.05 12.39
C PRO A 44 -8.40 0.06 11.49
N THR A 45 -8.84 -1.12 11.05
CA THR A 45 -10.05 -1.26 10.23
C THR A 45 -11.29 -1.08 11.09
N ARG A 46 -11.31 -1.66 12.29
CA ARG A 46 -12.41 -1.54 13.25
C ARG A 46 -12.58 -0.08 13.71
N GLU A 47 -11.49 0.60 14.02
CA GLU A 47 -11.54 2.00 14.43
C GLU A 47 -12.10 2.91 13.33
N ARG A 48 -11.60 2.76 12.10
CA ARG A 48 -12.16 3.48 10.93
C ARG A 48 -13.63 3.17 10.69
N TRP A 49 -14.08 1.94 10.96
CA TRP A 49 -15.50 1.57 10.86
C TRP A 49 -16.35 2.26 11.92
N ASN A 50 -15.88 2.28 13.17
CA ASN A 50 -16.59 2.91 14.29
C ASN A 50 -16.73 4.42 14.10
N GLN A 51 -15.69 5.08 13.58
CA GLN A 51 -15.68 6.52 13.30
C GLN A 51 -16.42 6.91 12.01
N ALA A 52 -16.75 5.95 11.14
CA ALA A 52 -17.40 6.22 9.86
C ALA A 52 -18.89 6.57 10.02
N SER A 53 -19.37 7.52 9.20
CA SER A 53 -20.79 7.82 9.03
C SER A 53 -21.56 6.60 8.47
N PRO A 54 -22.91 6.56 8.59
CA PRO A 54 -23.71 5.49 7.99
C PRO A 54 -23.43 5.27 6.49
N GLU A 55 -23.31 6.34 5.71
CA GLU A 55 -23.04 6.30 4.28
C GLU A 55 -21.61 5.81 4.00
N GLN A 56 -20.65 6.21 4.82
CA GLN A 56 -19.27 5.74 4.73
C GLN A 56 -19.17 4.24 5.03
N ARG A 57 -19.85 3.75 6.07
CA ARG A 57 -19.95 2.33 6.41
C ARG A 57 -20.56 1.52 5.27
N GLN A 58 -21.65 2.03 4.66
CA GLN A 58 -22.27 1.41 3.49
C GLN A 58 -21.28 1.28 2.32
N ARG A 59 -20.54 2.35 1.99
CA ARG A 59 -19.50 2.33 0.96
C ARG A 59 -18.37 1.35 1.28
N MET A 60 -18.00 1.20 2.56
CA MET A 60 -16.99 0.23 3.00
C MET A 60 -17.48 -1.21 2.79
N LEU A 61 -18.72 -1.52 3.18
CA LEU A 61 -19.33 -2.85 2.96
C LEU A 61 -19.42 -3.19 1.47
N GLU A 62 -19.84 -2.25 0.62
CA GLU A 62 -19.91 -2.47 -0.82
C GLU A 62 -18.54 -2.80 -1.43
N ARG A 63 -17.48 -2.12 -0.98
CA ARG A 63 -16.11 -2.43 -1.40
C ARG A 63 -15.69 -3.82 -0.95
N ALA A 64 -16.00 -4.20 0.30
CA ALA A 64 -15.70 -5.52 0.84
C ALA A 64 -16.44 -6.63 0.08
N ARG A 65 -17.73 -6.45 -0.21
CA ARG A 65 -18.53 -7.40 -1.01
C ARG A 65 -17.97 -7.56 -2.42
N ARG A 66 -17.62 -6.46 -3.10
CA ARG A 66 -16.98 -6.53 -4.41
C ARG A 66 -15.67 -7.30 -4.36
N TRP A 67 -14.83 -7.05 -3.34
CA TRP A 67 -13.59 -7.78 -3.14
C TRP A 67 -13.81 -9.28 -2.91
N GLN A 68 -14.78 -9.64 -2.06
CA GLN A 68 -15.12 -11.03 -1.79
C GLN A 68 -15.63 -11.76 -3.03
N ALA A 69 -16.36 -11.07 -3.90
CA ALA A 69 -16.88 -11.61 -5.15
C ALA A 69 -15.82 -11.71 -6.27
N MET A 70 -14.64 -11.10 -6.13
CA MET A 70 -13.59 -11.17 -7.16
C MET A 70 -13.04 -12.60 -7.27
N PRO A 71 -13.00 -13.17 -8.47
CA PRO A 71 -12.33 -14.44 -8.71
C PRO A 71 -10.84 -14.38 -8.29
N PRO A 72 -10.21 -15.54 -7.98
CA PRO A 72 -8.83 -15.56 -7.51
C PRO A 72 -7.83 -14.88 -8.48
N GLU A 73 -8.07 -14.96 -9.78
CA GLU A 73 -7.17 -14.40 -10.78
C GLU A 73 -7.27 -12.86 -10.84
N GLU A 74 -8.47 -12.30 -10.68
CA GLU A 74 -8.70 -10.87 -10.48
C GLU A 74 -8.01 -10.34 -9.24
N ARG A 75 -8.15 -11.05 -8.11
CA ARG A 75 -7.44 -10.69 -6.87
C ARG A 75 -5.93 -10.71 -7.07
N ALA A 76 -5.39 -11.74 -7.73
CA ALA A 76 -3.97 -11.82 -8.05
C ALA A 76 -3.50 -10.64 -8.95
N ARG A 77 -4.31 -10.23 -9.93
CA ARG A 77 -4.02 -9.02 -10.73
C ARG A 77 -4.03 -7.75 -9.88
N ALA A 78 -4.99 -7.60 -8.97
CA ALA A 78 -5.07 -6.46 -8.06
C ALA A 78 -3.85 -6.41 -7.13
N HIS A 79 -3.41 -7.54 -6.59
CA HIS A 79 -2.20 -7.63 -5.76
C HIS A 79 -0.95 -7.19 -6.53
N ARG A 80 -0.72 -7.72 -7.74
CA ARG A 80 0.41 -7.28 -8.59
C ARG A 80 0.33 -5.81 -8.95
N GLY A 81 -0.88 -5.28 -9.18
CA GLY A 81 -1.11 -3.86 -9.43
C GLY A 81 -0.72 -2.99 -8.22
N ARG A 82 -1.07 -3.44 -7.01
CA ARG A 82 -0.69 -2.79 -5.75
C ARG A 82 0.83 -2.81 -5.54
N GLU A 83 1.47 -3.96 -5.70
CA GLU A 83 2.93 -4.10 -5.54
C GLU A 83 3.69 -3.17 -6.49
N ARG A 84 3.27 -3.14 -7.77
CA ARG A 84 3.84 -2.20 -8.74
C ARG A 84 3.64 -0.76 -8.29
N PHE A 85 2.46 -0.41 -7.80
CA PHE A 85 2.16 0.93 -7.33
C PHE A 85 3.01 1.35 -6.13
N GLU A 86 3.24 0.45 -5.19
CA GLU A 86 4.08 0.68 -3.99
C GLU A 86 5.56 0.89 -4.34
N GLN A 87 6.04 0.30 -5.44
CA GLN A 87 7.41 0.47 -5.93
C GLN A 87 7.65 1.79 -6.66
N LEU A 88 6.60 2.53 -7.02
CA LEU A 88 6.74 3.80 -7.73
C LEU A 88 7.20 4.91 -6.79
N SER A 89 7.93 5.87 -7.36
CA SER A 89 8.25 7.11 -6.64
C SER A 89 6.95 7.85 -6.25
N PRO A 90 6.97 8.68 -5.19
CA PRO A 90 5.80 9.46 -4.79
C PRO A 90 5.20 10.30 -5.92
N GLN A 91 6.06 10.82 -6.81
CA GLN A 91 5.65 11.60 -7.97
C GLN A 91 4.90 10.76 -9.02
N GLU A 92 5.43 9.58 -9.35
CA GLU A 92 4.77 8.65 -10.27
C GLU A 92 3.44 8.14 -9.69
N GLN A 93 3.38 7.91 -8.38
CA GLN A 93 2.13 7.55 -7.69
C GLN A 93 1.08 8.67 -7.83
N GLN A 94 1.47 9.94 -7.68
CA GLN A 94 0.57 11.08 -7.87
C GLN A 94 0.07 11.16 -9.31
N GLN A 95 0.96 10.98 -10.30
CA GLN A 95 0.59 10.93 -11.72
C GLN A 95 -0.43 9.83 -12.00
N MET A 96 -0.19 8.61 -11.50
CA MET A 96 -1.12 7.48 -11.69
C MET A 96 -2.46 7.72 -11.01
N ARG A 97 -2.49 8.29 -9.79
CA ARG A 97 -3.73 8.66 -9.11
C ARG A 97 -4.52 9.67 -9.94
N ALA A 98 -3.88 10.74 -10.42
CA ALA A 98 -4.54 11.77 -11.23
C ALA A 98 -5.11 11.21 -12.55
N LEU A 99 -4.36 10.34 -13.23
CA LEU A 99 -4.83 9.62 -14.42
C LEU A 99 -6.06 8.77 -14.09
N TYR A 100 -5.99 7.95 -13.03
CA TYR A 100 -7.08 7.08 -12.61
C TYR A 100 -8.35 7.87 -12.27
N HIS A 101 -8.23 8.93 -11.46
CA HIS A 101 -9.35 9.79 -11.08
C HIS A 101 -10.00 10.48 -12.28
N THR A 102 -9.22 10.78 -13.31
CA THR A 102 -9.73 11.35 -14.56
C THR A 102 -10.44 10.28 -15.39
N MET A 103 -9.80 9.13 -15.62
CA MET A 103 -10.33 8.06 -16.48
C MET A 103 -11.58 7.36 -15.94
N ARG A 104 -11.76 7.28 -14.62
CA ARG A 104 -12.92 6.56 -14.03
C ARG A 104 -14.28 7.19 -14.38
N HIS A 105 -14.30 8.44 -14.83
CA HIS A 105 -15.50 9.16 -15.27
C HIS A 105 -15.62 9.23 -16.80
N MET A 106 -14.67 8.65 -17.53
CA MET A 106 -14.61 8.68 -18.99
C MET A 106 -15.11 7.38 -19.62
N ASN A 107 -15.59 7.46 -20.86
CA ASN A 107 -15.88 6.31 -21.71
C ASN A 107 -14.59 5.69 -22.33
N ALA A 108 -14.72 4.63 -23.12
CA ALA A 108 -13.57 3.91 -23.68
C ALA A 108 -12.75 4.74 -24.69
N GLU A 109 -13.40 5.56 -25.51
CA GLU A 109 -12.76 6.41 -26.51
C GLU A 109 -11.98 7.54 -25.83
N GLU A 110 -12.62 8.26 -24.92
CA GLU A 110 -12.02 9.34 -24.12
C GLU A 110 -10.79 8.85 -23.34
N ARG A 111 -10.88 7.65 -22.73
CA ARG A 111 -9.73 7.03 -22.05
C ARG A 111 -8.58 6.75 -23.01
N THR A 112 -8.87 6.34 -24.23
CA THR A 112 -7.85 6.06 -25.26
C THR A 112 -7.18 7.35 -25.71
N ALA A 113 -7.97 8.39 -26.00
CA ALA A 113 -7.45 9.70 -26.35
C ALA A 113 -6.55 10.27 -25.23
N LEU A 114 -6.98 10.17 -23.97
CA LEU A 114 -6.18 10.61 -22.83
C LEU A 114 -4.87 9.83 -22.70
N ARG A 115 -4.88 8.49 -22.89
CA ARG A 115 -3.66 7.69 -22.88
C ARG A 115 -2.69 8.10 -23.99
N GLN A 116 -3.17 8.37 -25.20
CA GLN A 116 -2.32 8.81 -26.30
C GLN A 116 -1.71 10.18 -26.01
N ARG A 117 -2.54 11.14 -25.56
CA ARG A 117 -2.05 12.46 -25.17
C ARG A 117 -1.00 12.36 -24.05
N TRP A 118 -1.25 11.54 -23.04
CA TRP A 118 -0.31 11.34 -21.92
C TRP A 118 1.05 10.80 -22.36
N ARG A 119 1.07 9.87 -23.33
CA ARG A 119 2.31 9.33 -23.91
C ARG A 119 3.13 10.40 -24.64
N GLN A 120 2.46 11.37 -25.25
CA GLN A 120 3.09 12.47 -25.99
C GLN A 120 3.59 13.59 -25.07
N MET A 121 3.02 13.74 -23.87
CA MET A 121 3.49 14.73 -22.89
C MET A 121 4.89 14.40 -22.38
N SER A 122 5.73 15.44 -22.31
CA SER A 122 6.99 15.46 -21.56
C SER A 122 6.76 15.33 -20.04
N ALA A 123 7.83 15.09 -19.28
CA ALA A 123 7.74 14.99 -17.82
C ALA A 123 7.16 16.28 -17.19
N ALA A 124 7.65 17.44 -17.62
CA ALA A 124 7.18 18.74 -17.13
C ALA A 124 5.69 18.99 -17.46
N GLU A 125 5.23 18.61 -18.65
CA GLU A 125 3.81 18.73 -19.01
C GLU A 125 2.92 17.80 -18.20
N ARG A 126 3.38 16.57 -17.89
CA ARG A 126 2.66 15.65 -17.01
C ARG A 126 2.54 16.20 -15.60
N GLU A 127 3.62 16.76 -15.06
CA GLU A 127 3.63 17.41 -13.74
C GLU A 127 2.63 18.56 -13.68
N ALA A 128 2.68 19.48 -14.64
CA ALA A 128 1.74 20.60 -14.72
C ALA A 128 0.28 20.14 -14.84
N TRP A 129 0.04 19.08 -15.61
CA TRP A 129 -1.29 18.48 -15.75
C TRP A 129 -1.78 17.88 -14.42
N VAL A 130 -0.93 17.16 -13.69
CA VAL A 130 -1.26 16.59 -12.38
C VAL A 130 -1.58 17.68 -11.37
N GLU A 131 -0.76 18.72 -11.31
CA GLU A 131 -0.96 19.85 -10.40
C GLU A 131 -2.32 20.51 -10.67
N THR A 132 -2.63 20.78 -11.94
CA THR A 132 -3.92 21.35 -12.36
C THR A 132 -5.10 20.47 -11.89
N ARG A 133 -5.00 19.15 -12.05
CA ARG A 133 -6.05 18.20 -11.63
C ARG A 133 -6.16 18.10 -10.11
N ALA A 134 -5.04 18.09 -9.40
CA ALA A 134 -4.99 18.07 -7.94
C ALA A 134 -5.65 19.33 -7.35
N GLN A 135 -5.35 20.50 -7.92
CA GLN A 135 -5.96 21.76 -7.52
C GLN A 135 -7.49 21.77 -7.75
N ARG A 136 -7.95 21.28 -8.90
CA ARG A 136 -9.39 21.16 -9.19
C ARG A 136 -10.09 20.28 -8.16
N HIS A 137 -9.54 19.10 -7.88
CA HIS A 137 -10.10 18.17 -6.90
C HIS A 137 -10.14 18.76 -5.48
N LYS A 138 -9.09 19.49 -5.07
CA LYS A 138 -9.05 20.19 -3.78
C LYS A 138 -10.12 21.29 -3.68
N ARG A 139 -10.37 22.03 -4.78
CA ARG A 139 -11.42 23.06 -4.84
C ARG A 139 -12.81 22.44 -4.75
N GLU A 140 -13.07 21.37 -5.50
CA GLU A 140 -14.35 20.65 -5.46
C GLU A 140 -14.65 20.11 -4.06
N HIS A 141 -13.68 19.47 -3.40
CA HIS A 141 -13.87 19.00 -2.02
C HIS A 141 -14.07 20.12 -1.01
N ARG A 142 -13.40 21.26 -1.17
CA ARG A 142 -13.60 22.44 -0.31
C ARG A 142 -14.98 23.07 -0.50
N GLN A 143 -15.53 22.99 -1.71
CA GLN A 143 -16.81 23.61 -2.07
C GLN A 143 -18.02 22.67 -1.90
N SER A 144 -17.78 21.38 -1.61
CA SER A 144 -18.86 20.42 -1.39
C SER A 144 -19.57 20.74 -0.05
N PRO A 145 -20.90 20.95 -0.04
CA PRO A 145 -21.66 21.29 1.18
C PRO A 145 -21.67 20.16 2.22
N GLU A 146 -21.21 18.96 1.86
CA GLU A 146 -21.10 17.78 2.72
C GLU A 146 -20.08 17.94 3.88
N ASN A 147 -19.30 19.02 3.91
CA ASN A 147 -18.32 19.30 4.97
C ASN A 147 -18.65 20.57 5.80
N LYS A 148 -19.92 21.03 5.77
CA LYS A 148 -20.46 22.14 6.58
C LYS A 148 -21.39 21.69 7.72
N GLN A 149 -21.28 20.43 8.13
CA GLN A 149 -21.96 19.93 9.33
C GLN A 149 -20.92 19.31 10.25
N ASP A 150 -20.06 20.18 10.78
CA ASP A 150 -19.47 20.08 12.11
C ASP A 150 -19.77 21.41 12.82
#